data_AF-A0A0M2ZLZ2-F1
#
_entry.id   AF-A0A0M2ZLZ2-F1
#
_cell.length_a   1.000
_cell.length_b   1.000
_cell.length_c   1.000
_cell.angle_alpha   90.00
_cell.angle_beta   90.00
_cell.angle_gamma   90.00
#
_symmetry.space_group_name_H-M   'P 1'
#
loop_
_entity.id
_entity.type
_entity.pdbx_description
1 polymer ?
#
loop_
_entity_poly.entity_id
_entity_poly.type
_entity_poly.pdbx_seq_one_letter_code
_entity_poly.pdbx_strand_id
1 'polypeptide(L)'
;MVDRGHVFRRAFSWLPSQFASQSDAPVGPRQFSSTEHLSTEAIAAFVDGELRMNAHLRAASHMSLCPQCAAEVDAQRQARAALRESRPVDMPTELLGLLSEIPRHAPRQPSTEAESTQFAEGVTRSWRKRR
;
A
#
# COMPACT_ATOMS: atom_id res chain seq x y z
N MET A 1 -41.98 -49.30 29.90
CA MET A 1 -42.65 -48.84 31.13
C MET A 1 -41.80 -47.69 31.68
N VAL A 2 -42.34 -46.47 31.60
CA VAL A 2 -41.92 -45.18 32.19
C VAL A 2 -40.59 -44.53 31.74
N ASP A 3 -40.78 -43.41 31.03
CA ASP A 3 -39.85 -42.32 30.73
C ASP A 3 -39.53 -41.47 31.98
N ARG A 4 -38.32 -40.90 32.06
CA ARG A 4 -38.01 -39.71 32.88
C ARG A 4 -36.66 -39.09 32.48
N GLY A 5 -36.73 -38.09 31.61
CA GLY A 5 -36.28 -36.74 31.99
C GLY A 5 -34.92 -36.25 31.48
N HIS A 6 -34.98 -35.45 30.42
CA HIS A 6 -34.05 -34.37 30.15
C HIS A 6 -33.90 -33.44 31.37
N VAL A 7 -32.67 -33.23 31.83
CA VAL A 7 -32.33 -32.10 32.73
C VAL A 7 -31.06 -31.38 32.29
N PHE A 8 -31.30 -30.31 31.53
CA PHE A 8 -30.75 -28.96 31.70
C PHE A 8 -29.22 -28.73 31.80
N ARG A 9 -28.69 -28.24 30.67
CA ARG A 9 -27.82 -27.05 30.61
C ARG A 9 -28.25 -25.99 31.64
N ARG A 10 -27.35 -25.52 32.50
CA ARG A 10 -27.20 -24.08 32.86
C ARG A 10 -26.06 -23.87 33.88
N ALA A 11 -24.94 -23.30 33.44
CA ALA A 11 -23.96 -22.71 34.34
C ALA A 11 -23.15 -21.59 33.67
N PHE A 12 -23.78 -20.70 32.89
CA PHE A 12 -23.20 -19.39 32.54
C PHE A 12 -24.33 -18.40 32.23
N SER A 13 -24.99 -17.88 33.28
CA SER A 13 -26.07 -16.89 33.18
C SER A 13 -25.72 -15.61 33.95
N TRP A 14 -24.63 -14.96 33.58
CA TRP A 14 -24.33 -13.61 34.03
C TRP A 14 -23.57 -12.81 32.96
N LEU A 15 -24.25 -12.50 31.86
CA LEU A 15 -24.04 -11.28 31.08
C LEU A 15 -25.26 -11.08 30.15
N PRO A 16 -25.85 -9.87 30.05
CA PRO A 16 -27.04 -9.63 29.24
C PRO A 16 -26.69 -9.70 27.75
N SER A 17 -27.15 -10.74 27.06
CA SER A 17 -26.99 -10.91 25.60
C SER A 17 -27.94 -10.03 24.77
N GLN A 18 -28.40 -8.89 25.32
CA GLN A 18 -29.65 -8.26 24.89
C GLN A 18 -29.52 -7.23 23.76
N PHE A 19 -28.37 -7.12 23.09
CA PHE A 19 -28.25 -6.28 21.87
C PHE A 19 -27.42 -6.92 20.75
N ALA A 20 -27.33 -8.24 20.69
CA ALA A 20 -26.92 -8.90 19.46
C ALA A 20 -28.17 -9.16 18.61
N SER A 21 -28.56 -8.17 17.80
CA SER A 21 -29.48 -8.39 16.67
C SER A 21 -28.76 -9.30 15.66
N GLN A 22 -28.75 -10.60 15.93
CA GLN A 22 -28.34 -11.60 14.95
C GLN A 22 -29.50 -11.78 13.98
N SER A 23 -29.55 -10.94 12.95
CA SER A 23 -30.36 -11.21 11.78
C SER A 23 -29.83 -12.49 11.12
N ASP A 24 -30.67 -13.54 11.08
CA ASP A 24 -30.40 -14.86 10.49
C ASP A 24 -30.42 -14.84 8.94
N ALA A 25 -30.29 -13.64 8.36
CA ALA A 25 -30.22 -13.45 6.91
C ALA A 25 -28.79 -13.78 6.44
N PRO A 26 -28.63 -14.46 5.29
CA PRO A 26 -27.30 -14.66 4.71
C PRO A 26 -26.66 -13.30 4.48
N VAL A 27 -25.57 -13.02 5.18
CA VAL A 27 -24.81 -11.80 5.00
C VAL A 27 -24.22 -11.86 3.59
N GLY A 28 -24.73 -11.05 2.67
CA GLY A 28 -24.18 -10.93 1.33
C GLY A 28 -22.70 -10.53 1.37
N PRO A 29 -21.96 -10.66 0.25
CA PRO A 29 -20.56 -10.28 0.21
C PRO A 29 -20.40 -8.84 0.70
N ARG A 30 -19.47 -8.65 1.63
CA ARG A 30 -19.22 -7.36 2.27
C ARG A 30 -18.86 -6.33 1.20
N GLN A 31 -19.68 -5.30 1.06
CA GLN A 31 -19.39 -4.19 0.15
C GLN A 31 -18.52 -3.16 0.90
N PHE A 32 -17.38 -2.82 0.33
CA PHE A 32 -16.47 -1.81 0.87
C PHE A 32 -16.87 -0.43 0.35
N SER A 33 -16.85 0.59 1.20
CA SER A 33 -16.96 1.97 0.73
C SER A 33 -15.61 2.43 0.15
N SER A 34 -15.61 3.44 -0.73
CA SER A 34 -14.36 3.91 -1.37
C SER A 34 -13.27 4.36 -0.39
N THR A 35 -13.63 4.70 0.84
CA THR A 35 -12.71 5.07 1.93
C THR A 35 -12.20 3.87 2.75
N GLU A 36 -12.73 2.68 2.52
CA GLU A 36 -12.35 1.45 3.24
C GLU A 36 -11.28 0.63 2.49
N HIS A 37 -10.90 1.05 1.28
CA HIS A 37 -9.84 0.41 0.50
C HIS A 37 -8.44 0.80 1.00
N LEU A 38 -7.46 -0.03 0.67
CA LEU A 38 -6.05 0.32 0.86
C LEU A 38 -5.72 1.59 0.07
N SER A 39 -4.92 2.48 0.66
CA SER A 39 -4.38 3.62 -0.07
C SER A 39 -3.39 3.16 -1.13
N THR A 40 -3.20 3.96 -2.18
CA THR A 40 -2.20 3.70 -3.22
C THR A 40 -0.80 3.52 -2.66
N GLU A 41 -0.42 4.30 -1.65
CA GLU A 41 0.84 4.17 -0.92
C GLU A 41 0.95 2.84 -0.17
N ALA A 42 -0.14 2.39 0.47
CA ALA A 42 -0.15 1.10 1.16
C ALA A 42 -0.02 -0.08 0.18
N ILE A 43 -0.63 0.02 -1.00
CA ILE A 43 -0.50 -0.97 -2.07
C ILE A 43 0.94 -1.04 -2.57
N ALA A 44 1.56 0.11 -2.87
CA ALA A 44 2.96 0.17 -3.29
C ALA A 44 3.89 -0.42 -2.22
N ALA A 45 3.76 0.00 -0.97
CA ALA A 45 4.57 -0.51 0.14
C ALA A 45 4.35 -2.01 0.38
N PHE A 46 3.14 -2.53 0.18
CA PHE A 46 2.85 -3.97 0.29
C PHE A 46 3.57 -4.76 -0.82
N VAL A 47 3.52 -4.28 -2.07
CA VAL A 47 4.15 -4.94 -3.22
C VAL A 47 5.66 -4.91 -3.15
N ASP A 48 6.24 -3.81 -2.66
CA ASP A 48 7.69 -3.69 -2.49
C ASP A 48 8.22 -4.38 -1.24
N GLY A 49 7.34 -4.78 -0.31
CA GLY A 49 7.72 -5.49 0.92
C GLY A 49 8.17 -4.56 2.05
N GLU A 50 7.86 -3.27 1.95
CA GLU A 50 8.29 -2.22 2.87
C GLU A 50 7.36 -2.06 4.09
N LEU A 51 6.22 -2.76 4.12
CA LEU A 51 5.33 -2.75 5.27
C LEU A 51 5.90 -3.58 6.43
N ARG A 52 5.81 -3.03 7.65
CA ARG A 52 6.02 -3.82 8.88
C ARG A 52 5.04 -4.98 8.97
N MET A 53 5.45 -6.08 9.61
CA MET A 53 4.69 -7.34 9.70
C MET A 53 3.20 -7.15 10.03
N ASN A 54 2.86 -6.36 11.05
CA ASN A 54 1.46 -6.12 11.43
C ASN A 54 0.65 -5.44 10.32
N ALA A 55 1.24 -4.46 9.63
CA ALA A 55 0.58 -3.79 8.52
C ALA A 55 0.43 -4.73 7.31
N HIS A 56 1.45 -5.54 7.04
CA HIS A 56 1.43 -6.55 5.99
C HIS A 56 0.30 -7.57 6.20
N LEU A 57 0.15 -8.13 7.40
CA LEU A 57 -0.92 -9.10 7.72
C LEU A 57 -2.31 -8.48 7.57
N ARG A 58 -2.50 -7.21 7.98
CA ARG A 58 -3.79 -6.52 7.78
C ARG A 58 -4.10 -6.31 6.31
N ALA A 59 -3.10 -5.90 5.51
CA ALA A 59 -3.28 -5.72 4.07
C ALA A 59 -3.62 -7.05 3.37
N ALA A 60 -2.90 -8.12 3.71
CA ALA A 60 -3.18 -9.46 3.18
C ALA A 60 -4.59 -9.96 3.55
N SER A 61 -5.00 -9.76 4.80
CA SER A 61 -6.36 -10.07 5.26
C SER A 61 -7.41 -9.26 4.49
N HIS A 62 -7.19 -7.95 4.31
CA HIS A 62 -8.09 -7.10 3.53
C HIS A 62 -8.23 -7.57 2.08
N MET A 63 -7.13 -7.91 1.40
CA MET A 63 -7.16 -8.42 0.02
C MET A 63 -7.94 -9.74 -0.11
N SER A 64 -7.95 -10.59 0.91
CA SER A 64 -8.74 -11.83 0.89
C SER A 64 -10.25 -11.57 0.90
N LEU A 65 -10.66 -10.38 1.36
CA LEU A 65 -12.06 -9.98 1.46
C LEU A 65 -12.46 -8.97 0.36
N CYS A 66 -11.50 -8.21 -0.17
CA CYS A 66 -11.72 -7.12 -1.13
C CYS A 66 -11.06 -7.42 -2.48
N PRO A 67 -11.83 -7.87 -3.50
CA PRO A 67 -11.27 -8.21 -4.82
C PRO A 67 -10.71 -6.99 -5.57
N GLN A 68 -11.22 -5.78 -5.29
CA GLN A 68 -10.71 -4.55 -5.90
C GLN A 68 -9.26 -4.27 -5.47
N CYS A 69 -8.98 -4.31 -4.16
CA CYS A 69 -7.62 -4.12 -3.67
C CYS A 69 -6.67 -5.25 -4.09
N ALA A 70 -7.19 -6.47 -4.24
CA ALA A 70 -6.41 -7.57 -4.81
C ALA A 70 -5.99 -7.27 -6.26
N ALA A 71 -6.93 -6.79 -7.09
CA ALA A 71 -6.65 -6.41 -8.48
C ALA A 71 -5.66 -5.25 -8.58
N GLU A 72 -5.75 -4.24 -7.70
CA GLU A 72 -4.81 -3.12 -7.68
C GLU A 72 -3.39 -3.57 -7.29
N VAL A 73 -3.26 -4.49 -6.33
CA VAL A 73 -1.97 -5.10 -5.97
C VAL A 73 -1.37 -5.89 -7.14
N ASP A 74 -2.18 -6.66 -7.86
CA ASP A 74 -1.72 -7.40 -9.03
C ASP A 74 -1.31 -6.48 -10.18
N ALA A 75 -2.02 -5.37 -10.40
CA ALA A 75 -1.62 -4.35 -11.37
C ALA A 75 -0.27 -3.72 -11.00
N GLN A 76 -0.06 -3.39 -9.72
CA GLN A 76 1.20 -2.83 -9.23
C GLN A 76 2.36 -3.83 -9.35
N ARG A 77 2.11 -5.13 -9.10
CA ARG A 77 3.09 -6.20 -9.32
C ARG A 77 3.48 -6.34 -10.79
N GLN A 78 2.51 -6.28 -11.70
CA GLN A 78 2.77 -6.30 -13.14
C GLN A 78 3.61 -5.10 -13.58
N ALA A 79 3.28 -3.90 -13.10
CA ALA A 79 4.07 -2.70 -13.38
C ALA A 79 5.53 -2.86 -12.88
N ARG A 80 5.72 -3.37 -11.67
CA ARG A 80 7.05 -3.66 -11.11
C ARG A 80 7.82 -4.70 -11.93
N ALA A 81 7.15 -5.76 -12.38
CA ALA A 81 7.76 -6.78 -13.24
C ALA A 81 8.20 -6.19 -14.58
N ALA A 82 7.33 -5.42 -15.24
CA ALA A 82 7.64 -4.74 -16.50
C ALA A 82 8.85 -3.81 -16.37
N LEU A 83 8.97 -3.06 -15.27
CA LEU A 83 10.16 -2.22 -15.01
C LEU A 83 11.43 -3.05 -14.79
N ARG A 84 11.35 -4.20 -14.10
CA ARG A 84 12.50 -5.09 -13.90
C ARG A 84 12.93 -5.81 -15.17
N GLU A 85 11.99 -6.11 -16.05
CA GLU A 85 12.24 -6.71 -17.37
C GLU A 85 12.70 -5.68 -18.40
N SER A 86 12.50 -4.38 -18.14
CA SER A 86 13.07 -3.33 -18.96
C SER A 86 14.60 -3.39 -18.93
N ARG A 87 15.24 -3.03 -20.05
CA ARG A 87 16.69 -3.12 -20.20
C ARG A 87 17.37 -2.35 -19.06
N PRO A 88 18.42 -2.91 -18.44
CA PRO A 88 19.19 -2.19 -17.44
C PRO A 88 19.70 -0.87 -18.04
N VAL A 89 19.67 0.18 -17.23
CA VAL A 89 20.32 1.44 -17.59
C VAL A 89 21.80 1.25 -17.35
N ASP A 90 22.57 1.08 -18.43
CA ASP A 90 24.02 0.99 -18.36
C ASP A 90 24.62 2.36 -18.05
N MET A 91 25.68 2.38 -17.24
CA MET A 91 26.44 3.60 -16.99
C MET A 91 27.21 3.97 -18.27
N PRO A 92 27.08 5.21 -18.78
CA PRO A 92 27.90 5.65 -19.90
C PRO A 92 29.39 5.62 -19.54
N THR A 93 30.24 5.12 -20.44
CA THR A 93 31.69 4.98 -20.22
C THR A 93 32.34 6.31 -19.83
N GLU A 94 31.91 7.41 -20.43
CA GLU A 94 32.40 8.76 -20.11
C GLU A 94 32.13 9.14 -18.63
N LEU A 95 30.92 8.85 -18.13
CA LEU A 95 30.57 9.10 -16.73
C LEU A 95 31.41 8.24 -15.79
N LEU A 96 31.60 6.95 -16.12
CA LEU A 96 32.47 6.06 -15.35
C LEU A 96 33.91 6.60 -15.30
N GLY A 97 34.41 7.10 -16.43
CA GLY A 97 35.72 7.76 -16.52
C GLY A 97 35.83 8.94 -15.55
N LEU A 98 34.89 9.88 -15.60
CA LEU A 98 34.87 11.05 -14.70
C LEU A 98 34.76 10.64 -13.22
N LEU A 99 33.89 9.68 -12.88
CA LEU A 99 33.72 9.19 -11.50
C LEU A 99 34.99 8.49 -10.98
N SER A 100 35.75 7.82 -11.85
CA SER A 100 37.02 7.19 -11.47
C SER A 100 38.12 8.20 -11.09
N GLU A 101 37.94 9.47 -11.46
CA GLU A 101 38.88 10.56 -11.20
C GLU A 101 38.52 11.43 -10.00
N ILE A 102 37.44 11.13 -9.25
CA ILE A 102 36.98 11.93 -8.08
C ILE A 102 38.10 12.24 -7.07
N PRO A 103 39.09 11.38 -6.79
CA PRO A 103 40.20 11.74 -5.89
C PRO A 103 41.14 12.83 -6.45
N ARG A 104 41.12 13.07 -7.77
CA ARG A 104 42.03 13.99 -8.49
C ARG A 104 41.40 15.35 -8.78
N HIS A 105 40.07 15.43 -8.78
CA HIS A 105 39.34 16.68 -8.94
C HIS A 105 39.00 17.25 -7.56
N ALA A 106 39.76 18.26 -7.10
CA ALA A 106 39.30 19.07 -5.98
C ALA A 106 37.91 19.63 -6.31
N PRO A 107 36.95 19.67 -5.37
CA PRO A 107 35.64 20.27 -5.66
C PRO A 107 35.88 21.68 -6.19
N ARG A 108 35.42 21.92 -7.43
CA ARG A 108 35.42 23.26 -8.02
C ARG A 108 34.66 24.15 -7.04
N GLN A 109 35.36 25.10 -6.42
CA GLN A 109 34.74 26.14 -5.62
C GLN A 109 33.64 26.75 -6.48
N PRO A 110 32.36 26.70 -6.09
CA PRO A 110 31.32 27.33 -6.87
C PRO A 110 31.64 28.82 -6.90
N SER A 111 31.92 29.36 -8.09
CA SER A 111 31.80 30.80 -8.31
C SER A 111 30.35 31.15 -7.98
N THR A 112 30.15 32.02 -6.98
CA THR A 112 28.86 32.42 -6.41
C THR A 112 27.91 33.13 -7.37
N GLU A 113 28.12 33.05 -8.67
CA GLU A 113 27.39 33.85 -9.65
C GLU A 113 27.00 32.97 -10.85
N ALA A 114 25.68 32.84 -11.03
CA ALA A 114 24.95 32.25 -12.16
C ALA A 114 24.86 30.71 -12.23
N GLU A 115 23.73 30.16 -11.73
CA GLU A 115 22.77 29.33 -12.49
C GLU A 115 21.82 28.56 -11.54
N SER A 116 20.84 29.27 -10.95
CA SER A 116 19.82 28.68 -10.07
C SER A 116 18.40 28.74 -10.64
N THR A 117 18.22 29.01 -11.93
CA THR A 117 16.90 29.48 -12.43
C THR A 117 16.23 28.64 -13.53
N GLN A 118 16.67 27.42 -13.85
CA GLN A 118 16.08 26.71 -15.01
C GLN A 118 15.42 25.34 -14.78
N PHE A 119 15.51 24.73 -13.60
CA PHE A 119 14.94 23.38 -13.41
C PHE A 119 13.60 23.30 -12.65
N ALA A 120 12.97 24.42 -12.26
CA ALA A 120 11.75 24.40 -11.42
C ALA A 120 10.52 25.12 -11.99
N GLU A 121 10.50 25.55 -13.25
CA GLU A 121 9.39 26.35 -13.81
C GLU A 121 8.29 25.50 -14.53
N GLY A 122 8.34 24.16 -14.45
CA GLY A 122 7.45 23.29 -15.23
C GLY A 122 6.18 22.77 -14.52
N VAL A 123 6.14 22.71 -13.19
CA VAL A 123 5.15 21.86 -12.47
C VAL A 123 4.08 22.65 -11.68
N THR A 124 4.22 23.97 -11.49
CA THR A 124 3.33 24.73 -10.57
C THR A 124 2.13 25.43 -11.24
N ARG A 125 1.92 25.29 -12.55
CA ARG A 125 0.87 26.04 -13.29
C ARG A 125 -0.52 25.38 -13.40
N SER A 126 -0.83 24.29 -12.69
CA SER A 126 -2.16 23.66 -12.76
C SER A 126 -3.06 23.83 -11.54
N TRP A 127 -2.61 24.43 -10.43
CA TRP A 127 -3.50 24.72 -9.29
C TRP A 127 -4.32 26.00 -9.53
N ARG A 128 -5.21 25.98 -10.54
CA ARG A 128 -6.26 27.00 -10.69
C ARG A 128 -7.58 26.45 -10.12
N LYS A 129 -7.97 27.03 -8.97
CA LYS A 129 -9.35 27.41 -8.57
C LYS A 129 -10.49 26.54 -9.11
N ARG A 130 -11.06 25.70 -8.24
CA ARG A 130 -12.52 25.48 -8.22
C ARG A 130 -13.09 26.07 -6.94
N ARG A 131 -14.10 26.93 -7.14
CA ARG A 131 -15.01 27.47 -6.13
C ARG A 131 -15.81 26.35 -5.49
#